data_AF-A0A250FQW0-F1
#
_entry.id   AF-A0A250FQW0-F1
#
_cell.length_a   1.000
_cell.length_b   1.000
_cell.length_c   1.000
_cell.angle_alpha   90.00
_cell.angle_beta   90.00
_cell.angle_gamma   90.00
#
_symmetry.space_group_name_H-M   'P 1'
#
loop_
_entity.id
_entity.type
_entity.pdbx_description
1 polymer ?
#
loop_
_entity_poly.entity_id
_entity_poly.type
_entity_poly.pdbx_seq_one_letter_code
_entity_poly.pdbx_strand_id
1 'polypeptide(L)'
;MEKFSSPASIMIQFSDSFSQELDENTLEKLIFCLEQTQDLQYAVVISEKLEDKVPTIGRNLWIGHLTYFSNDLFSELSISVPGIKVIQTALGQLFSLGDTLDLSEETIKKARTLRDLLEKGVSIS
;
A
#
# COMPACT_ATOMS: atom_id res chain seq x y z
N MET A 1 23.83 10.14 3.33
CA MET A 1 23.08 8.96 2.88
C MET A 1 23.23 8.92 1.38
N GLU A 2 23.84 7.87 0.83
CA GLU A 2 23.90 7.70 -0.63
C GLU A 2 22.47 7.51 -1.14
N LYS A 3 22.07 8.30 -2.14
CA LYS A 3 20.79 8.08 -2.84
C LYS A 3 21.03 7.03 -3.90
N PHE A 4 20.26 5.94 -3.87
CA PHE A 4 20.23 5.00 -4.99
C PHE A 4 19.69 5.73 -6.23
N SER A 5 20.32 5.50 -7.37
CA SER A 5 19.95 6.16 -8.64
C SER A 5 18.70 5.58 -9.29
N SER A 6 18.20 4.45 -8.79
CA SER A 6 17.11 3.69 -9.40
C SER A 6 15.95 3.56 -8.41
N PRO A 7 14.70 3.70 -8.87
CA PRO A 7 13.53 3.59 -7.99
C PRO A 7 13.39 2.17 -7.43
N ALA A 8 12.93 2.08 -6.18
CA ALA A 8 12.64 0.82 -5.51
C ALA A 8 11.13 0.58 -5.38
N SER A 9 10.70 -0.63 -5.73
CA SER A 9 9.35 -1.14 -5.49
C SER A 9 9.47 -2.41 -4.65
N ILE A 10 8.79 -2.46 -3.50
CA ILE A 10 8.95 -3.53 -2.52
C ILE A 10 7.61 -4.22 -2.27
N MET A 11 7.60 -5.55 -2.37
CA MET A 11 6.47 -6.39 -1.94
C MET A 11 6.87 -7.15 -0.69
N ILE A 12 6.13 -6.95 0.39
CA ILE A 12 6.32 -7.62 1.67
C ILE A 12 5.17 -8.59 1.83
N GLN A 13 5.45 -9.86 1.56
CA GLN A 13 4.47 -10.93 1.62
C GLN A 13 4.68 -11.74 2.89
N PHE A 14 3.62 -11.93 3.65
CA PHE A 14 3.61 -12.75 4.85
C PHE A 14 2.73 -13.98 4.65
N SER A 15 3.06 -15.08 5.34
CA SER A 15 2.10 -16.16 5.49
C SER A 15 0.89 -15.67 6.28
N ASP A 16 -0.28 -16.28 6.05
CA ASP A 16 -1.50 -15.91 6.77
C ASP A 16 -1.34 -16.07 8.29
N SER A 17 -0.63 -17.11 8.74
CA SER A 17 -0.42 -17.37 10.16
C SER A 17 0.42 -16.28 10.81
N PHE A 18 1.48 -15.81 10.14
CA PHE A 18 2.34 -14.77 10.65
C PHE A 18 1.67 -13.39 10.61
N SER A 19 0.86 -13.14 9.59
CA SER A 19 0.08 -11.90 9.47
C SER A 19 -0.84 -11.69 10.68
N GLN A 20 -1.36 -12.75 11.30
CA GLN A 20 -2.22 -12.61 12.49
C GLN A 20 -1.47 -12.17 13.75
N GLU A 21 -0.13 -12.28 13.77
CA GLU A 21 0.72 -11.90 14.90
C GLU A 21 1.22 -10.45 14.81
N LEU A 22 1.02 -9.81 13.66
CA LEU A 22 1.51 -8.45 13.38
C LEU A 22 0.43 -7.41 13.67
N ASP A 23 0.80 -6.37 14.41
CA ASP A 23 -0.03 -5.18 14.55
C ASP A 23 0.26 -4.16 13.43
N GLU A 24 -0.75 -3.35 13.09
CA GLU A 24 -0.67 -2.32 12.05
C GLU A 24 0.53 -1.37 12.28
N ASN A 25 0.75 -0.93 13.52
CA ASN A 25 1.80 0.03 13.86
C ASN A 25 3.22 -0.53 13.66
N THR A 26 3.43 -1.83 13.86
CA THR A 26 4.70 -2.50 13.51
C THR A 26 4.94 -2.45 12.00
N LEU A 27 3.91 -2.69 11.20
CA LEU A 27 4.01 -2.65 9.74
C LEU A 27 4.16 -1.22 9.18
N GLU A 28 3.47 -0.24 9.77
CA GLU A 28 3.65 1.18 9.44
C GLU A 28 5.10 1.60 9.66
N LYS A 29 5.71 1.25 10.81
CA LYS A 29 7.12 1.53 11.09
C LYS A 29 8.05 0.88 10.08
N LEU A 30 7.78 -0.35 9.65
CA LEU A 30 8.56 -1.02 8.62
C LEU A 30 8.55 -0.22 7.31
N ILE A 31 7.37 0.22 6.86
CA ILE A 31 7.22 1.03 5.66
C ILE A 31 7.94 2.39 5.82
N PHE A 32 7.80 3.06 6.97
CA PHE A 32 8.48 4.33 7.19
C PHE A 32 10.01 4.20 7.28
N CYS A 33 10.52 3.07 7.77
CA CYS A 33 11.95 2.76 7.69
C CYS A 33 12.42 2.62 6.24
N LEU A 34 11.62 1.97 5.38
CA LEU A 34 11.91 1.87 3.94
C LEU A 34 11.82 3.25 3.27
N GLU A 35 10.84 4.08 3.61
CA GLU A 35 10.71 5.43 3.07
C GLU A 35 11.97 6.30 3.30
N GLN A 36 12.72 6.07 4.39
CA GLN A 36 13.96 6.82 4.67
C GLN A 36 15.06 6.65 3.62
N THR A 37 14.97 5.65 2.74
CA THR A 37 15.92 5.45 1.64
C THR A 37 15.73 6.48 0.52
N GLN A 38 14.58 7.19 0.50
CA GLN A 38 14.19 8.26 -0.44
C GLN A 38 14.02 7.84 -1.91
N ASP A 39 14.38 6.62 -2.26
CA ASP A 39 14.18 6.00 -3.59
C ASP A 39 12.97 5.06 -3.63
N LEU A 40 12.31 4.82 -2.49
CA LEU A 40 11.10 4.02 -2.40
C LEU A 40 9.96 4.70 -3.16
N GLN A 41 9.49 4.08 -4.25
CA GLN A 41 8.35 4.56 -5.02
C GLN A 41 7.05 3.89 -4.58
N TYR A 42 7.14 2.63 -4.15
CA TYR A 42 5.98 1.81 -3.85
C TYR A 42 6.37 0.71 -2.85
N ALA A 43 5.52 0.49 -1.86
CA ALA A 43 5.62 -0.67 -0.99
C ALA A 43 4.24 -1.23 -0.66
N VAL A 44 4.14 -2.55 -0.55
CA VAL A 44 2.88 -3.19 -0.19
C VAL A 44 3.10 -4.30 0.83
N VAL A 45 2.21 -4.37 1.82
CA VAL A 45 2.12 -5.48 2.77
C VAL A 45 0.87 -6.29 2.45
N ILE A 46 1.05 -7.53 1.98
CA ILE A 46 -0.05 -8.35 1.46
C ILE A 46 0.05 -9.80 1.97
N SER A 47 -1.10 -10.41 2.25
CA SER A 47 -1.21 -11.85 2.53
C SER A 47 -1.51 -12.61 1.23
N GLU A 48 -1.07 -13.87 1.16
CA GLU A 48 -1.31 -14.74 0.00
C GLU A 48 -2.79 -14.78 -0.40
N LYS A 49 -3.69 -14.90 0.58
CA LYS A 49 -5.14 -14.92 0.30
C LYS A 49 -5.69 -13.58 -0.18
N LEU A 50 -5.14 -12.46 0.26
CA LEU A 50 -5.60 -11.14 -0.21
C LEU A 50 -5.14 -10.90 -1.65
N GLU A 51 -3.92 -11.32 -1.99
CA GLU A 51 -3.37 -11.31 -3.35
C GLU A 51 -4.29 -12.05 -4.32
N ASP A 52 -4.70 -13.27 -3.98
CA ASP A 52 -5.63 -14.08 -4.81
C ASP A 52 -7.00 -13.41 -5.00
N LYS A 53 -7.50 -12.71 -3.98
CA LYS A 53 -8.85 -12.11 -3.96
C LYS A 53 -8.88 -10.73 -4.62
N VAL A 54 -7.75 -10.04 -4.70
CA VAL A 54 -7.59 -8.68 -5.21
C VAL A 54 -6.50 -8.69 -6.28
N PRO A 55 -6.76 -9.31 -7.45
CA PRO A 55 -5.79 -9.34 -8.53
C PRO A 55 -5.47 -7.91 -9.00
N THR A 56 -4.24 -7.69 -9.43
CA THR A 56 -3.85 -6.44 -10.05
C THR A 56 -4.62 -6.21 -11.35
N ILE A 57 -4.76 -4.96 -11.71
CA ILE A 57 -5.23 -4.49 -13.01
C ILE A 57 -4.29 -3.38 -13.48
N GLY A 58 -4.34 -3.01 -14.77
CA GLY A 58 -3.63 -1.86 -15.32
C GLY A 58 -2.12 -1.83 -15.01
N ARG A 59 -1.69 -0.91 -14.14
CA ARG A 59 -0.26 -0.68 -13.78
C ARG A 59 0.41 -1.83 -13.04
N ASN A 60 -0.30 -2.94 -12.80
CA ASN A 60 0.19 -4.11 -12.06
C ASN A 60 0.65 -3.78 -10.63
N LEU A 61 -0.04 -2.84 -9.97
CA LEU A 61 0.19 -2.48 -8.57
C LEU A 61 -0.74 -3.30 -7.67
N TRP A 62 -0.16 -3.97 -6.69
CA TRP A 62 -0.90 -4.71 -5.68
C TRP A 62 -1.50 -3.78 -4.64
N ILE A 63 -2.69 -4.12 -4.14
CA ILE A 63 -3.29 -3.45 -2.98
C ILE A 63 -3.31 -4.46 -1.84
N GLY A 64 -2.49 -4.17 -0.83
CA GLY A 64 -2.38 -4.96 0.38
C GLY A 64 -3.10 -4.33 1.55
N HIS A 65 -2.90 -4.91 2.73
CA HIS A 65 -3.36 -4.34 4.00
C HIS A 65 -2.79 -2.95 4.25
N LEU A 66 -1.49 -2.80 3.95
CA LEU A 66 -0.82 -1.51 3.83
C LEU A 66 -0.31 -1.35 2.41
N THR A 67 -0.54 -0.18 1.80
CA THR A 67 0.00 0.16 0.48
C THR A 67 0.53 1.59 0.50
N TYR A 68 1.81 1.74 0.21
CA TYR A 68 2.54 2.99 0.14
C TYR A 68 2.80 3.40 -1.30
N PHE A 69 2.67 4.70 -1.57
CA PHE A 69 3.11 5.33 -2.81
C PHE A 69 3.91 6.59 -2.49
N SER A 70 5.03 6.79 -3.19
CA SER A 70 5.74 8.07 -3.13
C SER A 70 4.96 9.17 -3.84
N ASN A 71 5.21 10.41 -3.45
CA ASN A 71 4.67 11.60 -4.12
C ASN A 71 5.17 11.71 -5.57
N ASP A 72 6.32 11.12 -5.89
CA ASP A 72 6.87 11.05 -7.25
C ASP A 72 6.07 10.09 -8.15
N LEU A 73 5.63 8.95 -7.59
CA LEU A 73 4.85 7.95 -8.33
C LEU A 73 3.39 8.37 -8.48
N PHE A 74 2.85 9.02 -7.44
CA PHE A 74 1.49 9.54 -7.38
C PHE A 74 1.48 10.91 -6.69
N SER A 75 1.45 11.98 -7.48
CA SER A 75 1.31 13.33 -6.96
C SER A 75 -0.07 13.50 -6.30
N GLU A 76 -0.09 13.77 -4.99
CA GLU A 76 -1.26 14.08 -4.15
C GLU A 76 -2.58 13.46 -4.64
N LEU A 77 -2.71 12.15 -4.50
CA LEU A 77 -4.01 11.51 -4.58
C LEU A 77 -4.85 11.98 -3.38
N SER A 78 -5.74 12.94 -3.61
CA SER A 78 -6.83 13.23 -2.68
C SER A 78 -7.91 12.15 -2.80
N ILE A 79 -7.54 10.89 -2.56
CA ILE A 79 -8.48 9.77 -2.52
C ILE A 79 -8.96 9.62 -1.08
N SER A 80 -10.21 9.99 -0.84
CA SER A 80 -10.94 9.60 0.36
C SER A 80 -11.76 8.36 0.06
N VAL A 81 -11.29 7.19 0.51
CA VAL A 81 -12.09 5.96 0.50
C VAL A 81 -12.68 5.75 1.90
N PRO A 82 -14.01 5.65 2.04
CA PRO A 82 -14.62 5.37 3.33
C PRO A 82 -14.03 4.12 3.98
N GLY A 83 -13.55 4.27 5.22
CA GLY A 83 -13.00 3.17 6.02
C GLY A 83 -11.58 2.74 5.64
N ILE A 84 -10.88 3.47 4.77
CA ILE A 84 -9.43 3.36 4.57
C ILE A 84 -8.76 4.52 5.30
N LYS A 85 -7.82 4.21 6.18
CA LYS A 85 -6.98 5.19 6.86
C LYS A 85 -5.87 5.62 5.90
N VAL A 86 -5.65 6.92 5.77
CA VAL A 86 -4.58 7.48 4.93
C VAL A 86 -3.63 8.27 5.82
N ILE A 87 -2.37 7.89 5.81
CA ILE A 87 -1.29 8.60 6.52
C ILE A 87 -0.44 9.30 5.46
N GLN A 88 -0.51 10.64 5.45
CA GLN A 88 0.34 11.47 4.61
C GLN A 88 1.70 11.65 5.28
N THR A 89 2.78 11.41 4.55
CA THR A 89 4.15 11.76 4.94
C THR A 89 4.67 12.89 4.05
N ALA A 90 5.88 13.37 4.33
CA ALA A 90 6.55 14.33 3.47
C ALA A 90 6.97 13.73 2.11
N LEU A 91 7.11 12.41 2.01
CA LEU A 91 7.64 11.71 0.84
C LEU A 91 6.57 10.91 0.08
N GLY A 92 5.43 10.63 0.69
CA GLY A 92 4.38 9.82 0.08
C GLY A 92 3.11 9.71 0.91
N GLN A 93 2.32 8.71 0.56
CA GLN A 93 1.03 8.38 1.18
C GLN A 93 0.97 6.89 1.48
N LEU A 94 0.57 6.56 2.72
CA LEU A 94 0.31 5.19 3.15
C LEU A 94 -1.19 4.98 3.33
N PHE A 95 -1.74 4.02 2.59
CA PHE A 95 -3.12 3.57 2.70
C PHE A 95 -3.18 2.32 3.58
N SER A 96 -4.08 2.32 4.55
CA SER A 96 -4.37 1.19 5.44
C SER A 96 -5.84 0.79 5.33
N LEU A 97 -6.09 -0.50 5.09
CA LEU A 97 -7.45 -1.04 4.95
C LEU A 97 -8.18 -1.20 6.29
N GLY A 98 -7.48 -1.06 7.41
CA GLY A 98 -8.01 -1.16 8.77
C GLY A 98 -7.03 -1.78 9.77
N ASP A 99 -7.38 -1.70 11.05
CA ASP A 99 -6.53 -2.09 12.18
C ASP A 99 -6.27 -3.61 12.27
N THR A 100 -7.04 -4.42 11.55
CA THR A 100 -6.94 -5.88 11.50
C THR A 100 -6.46 -6.37 10.14
N LEU A 101 -5.46 -7.27 10.14
CA LEU A 101 -4.99 -7.99 8.95
C LEU A 101 -5.96 -9.13 8.60
N ASP A 102 -7.25 -8.81 8.48
CA ASP A 102 -8.31 -9.77 8.19
C ASP A 102 -8.64 -9.87 6.70
N LEU A 103 -9.39 -10.92 6.35
CA LEU A 103 -9.89 -11.16 5.00
C LEU A 103 -11.41 -11.03 4.93
N SER A 104 -11.96 -10.12 5.73
CA SER A 104 -13.39 -9.83 5.70
C SER A 104 -13.81 -9.34 4.31
N GLU A 105 -15.07 -9.57 3.95
CA GLU A 105 -15.64 -9.03 2.71
C GLU A 105 -15.53 -7.49 2.65
N GLU A 106 -15.53 -6.83 3.81
CA GLU A 106 -15.28 -5.39 3.91
C GLU A 106 -13.85 -5.03 3.48
N THR A 107 -12.84 -5.73 4.01
CA THR A 107 -11.42 -5.51 3.65
C THR A 107 -11.19 -5.75 2.16
N ILE A 108 -11.72 -6.85 1.61
CA ILE A 108 -11.62 -7.17 0.18
C ILE A 108 -12.29 -6.07 -0.67
N LYS A 109 -13.46 -5.59 -0.25
CA LYS A 109 -14.17 -4.51 -0.95
C LYS A 109 -13.40 -3.18 -0.90
N LYS A 110 -12.81 -2.82 0.24
CA LYS A 110 -11.95 -1.64 0.38
C LYS A 110 -10.74 -1.74 -0.55
N ALA A 111 -10.03 -2.87 -0.53
CA ALA A 111 -8.88 -3.12 -1.39
C ALA A 111 -9.21 -2.96 -2.88
N ARG A 112 -10.31 -3.57 -3.35
CA ARG A 112 -10.78 -3.45 -4.74
C ARG A 112 -11.17 -2.01 -5.08
N THR A 113 -11.83 -1.32 -4.16
CA THR A 113 -12.24 0.07 -4.36
C THR A 113 -11.02 0.98 -4.50
N LEU A 114 -10.02 0.81 -3.64
CA LEU A 114 -8.76 1.56 -3.73
C LEU A 114 -8.03 1.28 -5.04
N ARG A 115 -7.89 0.00 -5.43
CA ARG A 115 -7.30 -0.42 -6.71
C ARG A 115 -7.99 0.28 -7.89
N ASP A 116 -9.31 0.21 -7.95
CA ASP A 116 -10.09 0.76 -9.06
C ASP A 116 -10.03 2.30 -9.11
N LEU A 117 -9.91 2.95 -7.95
CA LEU A 117 -9.73 4.40 -7.85
C LEU A 117 -8.32 4.83 -8.28
N LEU A 118 -7.29 4.08 -7.91
CA LEU A 118 -5.91 4.34 -8.33
C LEU A 118 -5.75 4.20 -9.84
N GLU A 119 -6.48 3.29 -10.48
CA GLU A 119 -6.52 3.21 -11.94
C GLU A 119 -7.23 4.42 -12.58
N LYS A 120 -8.35 4.88 -12.01
CA LYS A 120 -9.16 5.97 -12.58
C LYS A 120 -8.60 7.37 -12.30
N GLY A 121 -7.98 7.55 -11.15
CA GLY A 121 -7.49 8.84 -10.65
C GLY A 121 -6.21 9.31 -11.33
N VAL A 122 -5.53 8.44 -12.08
CA VAL A 122 -4.31 8.80 -12.81
C VAL A 122 -4.70 9.32 -14.19
N SER A 123 -5.09 10.59 -14.23
CA SER A 123 -4.93 11.36 -15.46
C SER A 123 -3.45 11.70 -15.61
N ILE A 124 -2.84 11.13 -16.64
CA ILE A 124 -1.44 11.32 -16.99
C ILE A 124 -1.24 12.80 -17.35
N SER A 125 -0.35 13.49 -16.64
CA SER A 125 0.31 14.72 -17.12
C SER A 125 1.64 14.33 -17.74
#